data_AF-A0A3B0CD19-F1
#
_entry.id   AF-A0A3B0CD19-F1
#
_cell.length_a   1.000
_cell.length_b   1.000
_cell.length_c   1.000
_cell.angle_alpha   90.00
_cell.angle_beta   90.00
_cell.angle_gamma   90.00
#
_symmetry.space_group_name_H-M   'P 1'
#
loop_
_entity.id
_entity.type
_entity.pdbx_description
1 polymer ?
#
loop_
_entity_poly.entity_id
_entity_poly.type
_entity_poly.pdbx_seq_one_letter_code
_entity_poly.pdbx_strand_id
1 'polypeptide(L)'
;MTRVAFLLVILVSTFGLAQQKSLFNGENLDGWTIYGTEKWYVADGLLICESGPDKGYGYLATDEHYKDFELTLEFKQEANGNSGVFIRSTIDGTKISGWQVEVAPPGHDTGGVYESYGRGWLVKPDPEKDKALKMGEWNTMKIRLEGDKLTSWLNGTEMVSFTDEKIGKGEGSIALQIHDGGGIKVNWRNIQITELD
;
A
#
# COMPACT_ATOMS: atom_id res chain seq x y z
N MET A 1 -53.92 -38.14 -20.79
CA MET A 1 -53.36 -37.49 -19.59
C MET A 1 -51.91 -37.14 -19.90
N THR A 2 -51.65 -35.95 -20.42
CA THR A 2 -50.32 -35.56 -20.91
C THR A 2 -49.61 -34.79 -19.80
N ARG A 3 -48.58 -35.39 -19.19
CA ARG A 3 -47.77 -34.73 -18.16
C ARG A 3 -46.70 -33.90 -18.84
N VAL A 4 -46.81 -32.58 -18.73
CA VAL A 4 -45.75 -31.63 -19.10
C VAL A 4 -44.79 -31.53 -17.93
N ALA A 5 -43.54 -31.95 -18.13
CA ALA A 5 -42.48 -31.76 -17.15
C ALA A 5 -41.87 -30.37 -17.35
N PHE A 6 -41.99 -29.49 -16.36
CA PHE A 6 -41.28 -28.22 -16.33
C PHE A 6 -39.84 -28.47 -15.86
N LEU A 7 -38.87 -28.16 -16.73
CA LEU A 7 -37.46 -28.16 -16.39
C LEU A 7 -37.15 -26.83 -15.69
N LEU A 8 -36.91 -26.88 -14.38
CA LEU A 8 -36.47 -25.73 -13.61
C LEU A 8 -34.97 -25.52 -13.84
N VAL A 9 -34.59 -24.50 -14.61
CA VAL A 9 -33.19 -24.08 -14.75
C VAL A 9 -32.85 -23.20 -13.56
N ILE A 10 -32.06 -23.73 -12.63
CA ILE A 10 -31.51 -22.95 -11.51
C ILE A 10 -30.28 -22.22 -12.05
N LEU A 11 -30.39 -20.91 -12.27
CA LEU A 11 -29.21 -20.06 -12.45
C LEU A 11 -28.49 -19.99 -11.10
N VAL A 12 -27.37 -20.69 -10.98
CA VAL A 12 -26.43 -20.49 -9.88
C VAL A 12 -25.60 -19.27 -10.23
N SER A 13 -25.98 -18.11 -9.69
CA SER A 13 -25.13 -16.92 -9.72
C SER A 13 -23.92 -17.20 -8.83
N THR A 14 -22.78 -17.52 -9.44
CA THR A 14 -21.50 -17.55 -8.73
C THR A 14 -21.13 -16.12 -8.37
N PHE A 15 -21.48 -15.67 -7.17
CA PHE A 15 -20.79 -14.54 -6.56
C PHE A 15 -19.33 -14.97 -6.37
N GLY A 16 -18.42 -14.41 -7.17
CA GLY A 16 -17.00 -14.54 -6.92
C GLY A 16 -16.71 -13.85 -5.59
N LEU A 17 -16.28 -14.62 -4.58
CA LEU A 17 -15.71 -14.00 -3.40
C LEU A 17 -14.37 -13.40 -3.82
N ALA A 18 -14.19 -12.10 -3.61
CA ALA A 18 -12.92 -11.43 -3.85
C ALA A 18 -11.82 -12.18 -3.08
N GLN A 19 -10.82 -12.69 -3.83
CA GLN A 19 -9.78 -13.53 -3.27
C GLN A 19 -8.64 -12.67 -2.73
N GLN A 20 -8.34 -12.85 -1.45
CA GLN A 20 -7.17 -12.23 -0.84
C GLN A 20 -5.88 -12.93 -1.29
N LYS A 21 -4.91 -12.15 -1.77
CA LYS A 21 -3.61 -12.59 -2.27
C LYS A 21 -2.49 -11.99 -1.42
N SER A 22 -1.44 -12.76 -1.12
CA SER A 22 -0.21 -12.20 -0.54
C SER A 22 0.64 -11.60 -1.64
N LEU A 23 1.10 -10.35 -1.45
CA LEU A 23 2.05 -9.70 -2.36
C LEU A 23 3.50 -10.04 -2.03
N PHE A 24 3.77 -10.50 -0.81
CA PHE A 24 5.11 -10.90 -0.38
C PHE A 24 5.13 -12.38 0.02
N ASN A 25 6.11 -13.13 -0.47
CA ASN A 25 6.20 -14.58 -0.25
C ASN A 25 6.99 -14.99 1.00
N GLY A 26 7.66 -14.04 1.67
CA GLY A 26 8.46 -14.32 2.87
C GLY A 26 9.87 -14.85 2.60
N GLU A 27 10.25 -15.08 1.35
CA GLU A 27 11.51 -15.75 1.01
C GLU A 27 12.42 -14.86 0.15
N ASN A 28 11.86 -14.15 -0.83
CA ASN A 28 12.59 -13.32 -1.77
C ASN A 28 11.72 -12.14 -2.26
N LEU A 29 12.19 -11.42 -3.29
CA LEU A 29 11.49 -10.27 -3.87
C LEU A 29 10.79 -10.61 -5.20
N ASP A 30 10.48 -11.88 -5.46
CA ASP A 30 9.75 -12.25 -6.68
C ASP A 30 8.39 -11.54 -6.73
N GLY A 31 8.06 -10.97 -7.90
CA GLY A 31 6.89 -10.12 -8.10
C GLY A 31 7.12 -8.64 -7.75
N TRP A 32 8.36 -8.26 -7.42
CA TRP A 32 8.75 -6.88 -7.13
C TRP A 32 9.98 -6.45 -7.93
N THR A 33 10.00 -5.18 -8.30
CA THR A 33 11.13 -4.50 -8.94
C THR A 33 11.69 -3.41 -8.03
N ILE A 34 13.03 -3.39 -7.88
CA ILE A 34 13.77 -2.36 -7.14
C ILE A 34 14.07 -1.18 -8.06
N TYR A 35 13.82 0.03 -7.55
CA TYR A 35 14.15 1.29 -8.19
C TYR A 35 15.05 2.13 -7.26
N GLY A 36 16.20 2.56 -7.80
CA GLY A 36 17.23 3.28 -7.03
C GLY A 36 18.26 2.34 -6.40
N THR A 37 19.08 2.90 -5.52
CA THR A 37 20.27 2.26 -4.92
C THR A 37 20.09 1.91 -3.45
N GLU A 38 18.93 2.24 -2.88
CA GLU A 38 18.59 1.91 -1.51
C GLU A 38 18.36 0.40 -1.36
N LYS A 39 18.59 -0.13 -0.16
CA LYS A 39 18.64 -1.58 0.03
C LYS A 39 17.24 -2.13 0.26
N TRP A 40 16.93 -3.18 -0.47
CA TRP A 40 15.74 -4.01 -0.30
C TRP A 40 16.17 -5.47 -0.25
N TYR A 41 15.79 -6.19 0.80
CA TYR A 41 16.17 -7.58 0.98
C TYR A 41 15.21 -8.31 1.91
N VAL A 42 15.30 -9.64 1.91
CA VAL A 42 14.54 -10.49 2.83
C VAL A 42 15.49 -11.04 3.90
N ALA A 43 15.08 -10.92 5.16
CA ALA A 43 15.77 -11.55 6.28
C ALA A 43 14.74 -12.00 7.32
N ASP A 44 14.88 -13.22 7.84
CA ASP A 44 14.00 -13.81 8.86
C ASP A 44 12.50 -13.76 8.50
N GLY A 45 12.17 -13.93 7.21
CA GLY A 45 10.79 -13.88 6.73
C GLY A 45 10.22 -12.47 6.60
N LEU A 46 11.03 -11.42 6.77
CA LEU A 46 10.63 -10.02 6.70
C LEU A 46 11.21 -9.36 5.45
N LEU A 47 10.42 -8.53 4.80
CA LEU A 47 10.89 -7.61 3.76
C LEU A 47 11.44 -6.38 4.45
N ILE A 48 12.70 -6.04 4.20
CA ILE A 48 13.40 -4.96 4.88
C ILE A 48 13.85 -3.92 3.86
N CYS A 49 13.57 -2.65 4.15
CA CYS A 49 14.27 -1.53 3.53
C CYS A 49 15.26 -0.88 4.49
N GLU A 50 16.43 -0.52 3.98
CA GLU A 50 17.50 0.15 4.72
C GLU A 50 18.17 1.18 3.82
N SER A 51 18.58 2.32 4.39
CA SER A 51 19.34 3.31 3.63
C SER A 51 20.57 2.70 2.96
N GLY A 52 20.66 2.92 1.65
CA GLY A 52 21.75 2.56 0.78
C GLY A 52 22.92 3.54 0.83
N PRO A 53 23.92 3.33 -0.04
CA PRO A 53 25.13 4.15 -0.07
C PRO A 53 24.83 5.60 -0.45
N ASP A 54 23.88 5.83 -1.34
CA ASP A 54 23.57 7.16 -1.88
C ASP A 54 22.62 7.94 -0.98
N LYS A 55 21.93 7.26 -0.05
CA LYS A 55 20.94 7.85 0.88
C LYS A 55 19.88 8.66 0.12
N GLY A 56 19.52 8.17 -1.06
CA GLY A 56 18.58 8.80 -1.96
C GLY A 56 17.17 8.23 -1.79
N TYR A 57 16.27 8.63 -2.67
CA TYR A 57 14.99 7.94 -2.79
C TYR A 57 15.17 6.56 -3.41
N GLY A 58 14.43 5.58 -2.87
CA GLY A 58 14.34 4.25 -3.44
C GLY A 58 12.94 3.69 -3.29
N TYR A 59 12.59 2.76 -4.17
CA TYR A 59 11.29 2.13 -4.19
C TYR A 59 11.40 0.64 -4.45
N LEU A 60 10.46 -0.12 -3.89
CA LEU A 60 10.19 -1.50 -4.27
C LEU A 60 8.74 -1.57 -4.72
N ALA A 61 8.52 -1.80 -6.01
CA ALA A 61 7.19 -1.75 -6.61
C ALA A 61 6.76 -3.13 -7.11
N THR A 62 5.47 -3.44 -6.99
CA THR A 62 4.90 -4.64 -7.57
C THR A 62 5.03 -4.63 -9.08
N ASP A 63 5.31 -5.79 -9.68
CA ASP A 63 5.34 -5.95 -11.13
C ASP A 63 3.93 -5.85 -11.73
N GLU A 64 2.91 -6.26 -10.96
CA GLU A 64 1.50 -6.13 -11.29
C GLU A 64 0.96 -4.72 -10.97
N HIS A 65 -0.07 -4.34 -11.71
CA HIS A 65 -0.81 -3.09 -11.52
C HIS A 65 -2.18 -3.36 -10.93
N TYR A 66 -2.63 -2.44 -10.06
CA TYR A 66 -3.90 -2.55 -9.36
C TYR A 66 -4.72 -1.27 -9.54
N LYS A 67 -6.04 -1.46 -9.64
CA LYS A 67 -7.02 -0.39 -9.73
C LYS A 67 -7.79 -0.25 -8.42
N ASP A 68 -8.87 -0.99 -8.23
CA ASP A 68 -9.69 -0.96 -7.02
C ASP A 68 -9.29 -2.14 -6.12
N PHE A 69 -8.96 -1.85 -4.86
CA PHE A 69 -8.43 -2.85 -3.94
C PHE A 69 -8.57 -2.44 -2.47
N GLU A 70 -8.54 -3.44 -1.59
CA GLU A 70 -8.20 -3.29 -0.19
C GLU A 70 -6.82 -3.92 0.06
N LEU A 71 -5.86 -3.11 0.51
CA LEU A 71 -4.50 -3.51 0.87
C LEU A 71 -4.37 -3.45 2.39
N THR A 72 -3.88 -4.53 2.99
CA THR A 72 -3.43 -4.57 4.39
C THR A 72 -1.97 -4.94 4.44
N LEU A 73 -1.20 -4.27 5.30
CA LEU A 73 0.20 -4.60 5.55
C LEU A 73 0.58 -4.28 6.99
N GLU A 74 1.68 -4.87 7.44
CA GLU A 74 2.31 -4.51 8.70
C GLU A 74 3.69 -3.92 8.47
N PHE A 75 3.99 -2.85 9.21
CA PHE A 75 5.31 -2.21 9.18
C PHE A 75 5.86 -1.96 10.59
N LYS A 76 7.19 -1.94 10.70
CA LYS A 76 7.92 -1.59 11.92
C LYS A 76 9.09 -0.69 11.58
N GLN A 77 9.08 0.53 12.12
CA GLN A 77 10.15 1.50 11.95
C GLN A 77 11.26 1.25 12.98
N GLU A 78 12.37 0.64 12.55
CA GLU A 78 13.52 0.36 13.43
C GLU A 78 14.44 1.57 13.60
N ALA A 79 14.57 2.38 12.55
CA ALA A 79 15.32 3.64 12.55
C ALA A 79 14.66 4.59 11.55
N ASN A 80 14.69 5.91 11.85
CA ASN A 80 14.07 7.01 11.09
C ASN A 80 13.07 6.52 10.03
N GLY A 81 11.82 6.27 10.41
CA GLY A 81 10.90 5.52 9.57
C GLY A 81 10.20 6.32 8.47
N ASN A 82 10.85 7.32 7.86
CA ASN A 82 10.27 8.09 6.75
C ASN A 82 10.24 7.25 5.48
N SER A 83 9.03 6.96 5.02
CA SER A 83 8.69 5.88 4.11
C SER A 83 7.26 6.11 3.61
N GLY A 84 6.72 5.17 2.84
CA GLY A 84 5.32 5.24 2.47
C GLY A 84 4.89 4.08 1.60
N VAL A 85 3.58 3.99 1.42
CA VAL A 85 2.95 3.03 0.52
C VAL A 85 2.33 3.81 -0.63
N PHE A 86 2.99 3.78 -1.77
CA PHE A 86 2.44 4.29 -3.01
C PHE A 86 1.37 3.35 -3.55
N ILE A 87 0.33 3.96 -4.11
CA ILE A 87 -0.81 3.31 -4.72
C ILE A 87 -1.01 3.84 -6.14
N ARG A 88 -1.49 2.96 -7.04
CA ARG A 88 -1.79 3.29 -8.45
C ARG A 88 -0.62 4.05 -9.11
N SER A 89 0.60 3.59 -8.86
CA SER A 89 1.83 4.33 -9.14
C SER A 89 2.57 3.82 -10.38
N THR A 90 3.40 4.68 -10.96
CA THR A 90 4.33 4.37 -12.05
C THR A 90 5.71 4.95 -11.71
N ILE A 91 6.78 4.32 -12.18
CA ILE A 91 8.15 4.73 -11.85
C ILE A 91 9.00 4.80 -13.12
N ASP A 92 9.69 5.92 -13.32
CA ASP A 92 10.71 6.11 -14.36
C ASP A 92 12.04 6.45 -13.69
N GLY A 93 13.00 5.52 -13.73
CA GLY A 93 14.23 5.61 -12.95
C GLY A 93 13.93 5.63 -11.44
N THR A 94 14.12 6.77 -10.79
CA THR A 94 13.74 7.00 -9.38
C THR A 94 12.64 8.06 -9.23
N LYS A 95 12.02 8.48 -10.34
CA LYS A 95 10.89 9.41 -10.33
C LYS A 95 9.59 8.63 -10.30
N ILE A 96 8.95 8.58 -9.12
CA ILE A 96 7.63 7.98 -8.95
C ILE A 96 6.52 8.98 -9.27
N SER A 97 5.45 8.52 -9.89
CA SER A 97 4.18 9.25 -10.03
C SER A 97 3.07 8.42 -9.40
N GLY A 98 2.23 9.03 -8.58
CA GLY A 98 1.14 8.35 -7.88
C GLY A 98 0.85 9.01 -6.54
N TRP A 99 0.11 8.30 -5.69
CA TRP A 99 -0.29 8.79 -4.38
C TRP A 99 0.32 7.91 -3.30
N GLN A 100 0.87 8.53 -2.27
CA GLN A 100 1.52 7.89 -1.15
C GLN A 100 0.61 7.97 0.06
N VAL A 101 0.34 6.84 0.69
CA VAL A 101 -0.12 6.80 2.08
C VAL A 101 1.12 6.82 2.97
N GLU A 102 1.24 7.86 3.78
CA GLU A 102 2.45 8.20 4.52
C GLU A 102 2.80 7.14 5.59
N VAL A 103 4.09 6.79 5.69
CA VAL A 103 4.66 6.10 6.85
C VAL A 103 5.81 6.94 7.35
N ALA A 104 5.65 7.64 8.47
CA ALA A 104 6.64 8.58 8.95
C ALA A 104 6.81 8.50 10.48
N PRO A 105 7.88 9.07 11.05
CA PRO A 105 8.02 9.14 12.51
C PRO A 105 6.85 9.90 13.16
N PRO A 106 6.66 9.80 14.49
CA PRO A 106 5.62 10.54 15.21
C PRO A 106 5.65 12.04 14.92
N GLY A 107 4.47 12.64 14.74
CA GLY A 107 4.31 14.06 14.40
C GLY A 107 4.44 14.37 12.90
N HIS A 108 4.60 13.37 12.04
CA HIS A 108 4.78 13.53 10.60
C HIS A 108 3.68 12.86 9.75
N ASP A 109 2.42 12.93 10.23
CA ASP A 109 1.22 12.68 9.40
C ASP A 109 1.06 11.25 8.84
N THR A 110 1.56 10.20 9.53
CA THR A 110 1.37 8.79 9.11
C THR A 110 -0.10 8.48 8.79
N GLY A 111 -0.34 7.82 7.65
CA GLY A 111 -1.67 7.52 7.15
C GLY A 111 -2.33 8.65 6.35
N GLY A 112 -1.74 9.85 6.31
CA GLY A 112 -2.12 10.91 5.37
C GLY A 112 -1.78 10.56 3.93
N VAL A 113 -2.28 11.38 2.98
CA VAL A 113 -2.08 11.16 1.55
C VAL A 113 -1.34 12.33 0.89
N TYR A 114 -0.22 11.99 0.24
CA TYR A 114 0.65 12.91 -0.48
C TYR A 114 0.77 12.50 -1.96
N GLU A 115 0.83 13.45 -2.88
CA GLU A 115 1.06 13.20 -4.31
C GLU A 115 2.43 13.73 -4.74
N SER A 116 3.37 12.80 -4.94
CA SER A 116 4.74 13.11 -5.37
C SER A 116 4.79 13.66 -6.78
N TYR A 117 5.60 14.71 -6.97
CA TYR A 117 5.74 15.46 -8.22
C TYR A 117 4.40 15.97 -8.80
N GLY A 118 3.37 16.05 -7.97
CA GLY A 118 2.03 16.51 -8.29
C GLY A 118 1.58 17.62 -7.33
N ARG A 119 0.44 17.44 -6.68
CA ARG A 119 -0.20 18.45 -5.83
C ARG A 119 0.38 18.55 -4.41
N GLY A 120 1.25 17.62 -4.01
CA GLY A 120 1.75 17.55 -2.64
C GLY A 120 0.71 16.96 -1.67
N TRP A 121 0.62 17.50 -0.45
CA TRP A 121 -0.34 17.01 0.55
C TRP A 121 -1.79 17.18 0.07
N LEU A 122 -2.49 16.07 -0.13
CA LEU A 122 -3.90 16.07 -0.49
C LEU A 122 -4.77 16.16 0.76
N VAL A 123 -4.50 15.28 1.73
CA VAL A 123 -5.19 15.23 3.02
C VAL A 123 -4.20 14.77 4.09
N LYS A 124 -4.16 15.50 5.20
CA LYS A 124 -3.45 15.10 6.42
C LYS A 124 -4.43 14.54 7.44
N PRO A 125 -4.03 13.56 8.28
CA PRO A 125 -4.87 13.12 9.39
C PRO A 125 -5.04 14.24 10.41
N ASP A 126 -6.07 14.13 11.25
CA ASP A 126 -6.17 14.95 12.46
C ASP A 126 -4.92 14.67 13.34
N PRO A 127 -4.20 15.70 13.82
CA PRO A 127 -3.03 15.51 14.68
C PRO A 127 -3.28 14.61 15.90
N GLU A 128 -4.50 14.60 16.46
CA GLU A 128 -4.86 13.75 17.60
C GLU A 128 -4.82 12.25 17.27
N LYS A 129 -4.80 11.89 15.99
CA LYS A 129 -4.68 10.50 15.51
C LYS A 129 -3.23 10.01 15.47
N ASP A 130 -2.23 10.89 15.62
CA ASP A 130 -0.80 10.51 15.63
C ASP A 130 -0.50 9.44 16.70
N LYS A 131 -1.24 9.46 17.82
CA LYS A 131 -1.18 8.44 18.88
C LYS A 131 -1.52 7.01 18.45
N ALA A 132 -2.12 6.84 17.27
CA ALA A 132 -2.37 5.51 16.71
C ALA A 132 -1.06 4.84 16.27
N LEU A 133 -0.02 5.62 15.94
CA LEU A 133 1.29 5.10 15.59
C LEU A 133 2.05 4.59 16.82
N LYS A 134 2.62 3.40 16.69
CA LYS A 134 3.49 2.79 17.71
C LYS A 134 4.91 2.71 17.16
N MET A 135 5.67 3.79 17.34
CA MET A 135 7.06 3.84 16.87
C MET A 135 7.90 2.72 17.49
N GLY A 136 8.70 2.02 16.67
CA GLY A 136 9.50 0.88 17.12
C GLY A 136 8.73 -0.43 17.35
N GLU A 137 7.41 -0.44 17.15
CA GLU A 137 6.56 -1.63 17.22
C GLU A 137 5.93 -1.95 15.85
N TRP A 138 5.29 -3.12 15.76
CA TRP A 138 4.50 -3.48 14.58
C TRP A 138 3.20 -2.67 14.54
N ASN A 139 2.94 -2.07 13.38
CA ASN A 139 1.75 -1.31 13.08
C ASN A 139 1.04 -1.94 11.88
N THR A 140 -0.28 -2.08 11.96
CA THR A 140 -1.09 -2.53 10.83
C THR A 140 -1.63 -1.31 10.08
N MET A 141 -1.31 -1.20 8.80
CA MET A 141 -1.92 -0.23 7.90
C MET A 141 -2.95 -0.94 7.02
N LYS A 142 -4.09 -0.29 6.81
CA LYS A 142 -5.06 -0.67 5.79
C LYS A 142 -5.31 0.50 4.85
N ILE A 143 -5.41 0.22 3.57
CA ILE A 143 -5.74 1.19 2.53
C ILE A 143 -6.84 0.59 1.68
N ARG A 144 -7.94 1.30 1.49
CA ARG A 144 -9.02 0.91 0.58
C ARG A 144 -9.16 1.97 -0.51
N LEU A 145 -9.18 1.50 -1.75
CA LEU A 145 -9.40 2.27 -2.95
C LEU A 145 -10.55 1.64 -3.73
N GLU A 146 -11.64 2.39 -3.88
CA GLU A 146 -12.83 1.94 -4.58
C GLU A 146 -13.35 3.13 -5.41
N GLY A 147 -13.23 3.02 -6.73
CA GLY A 147 -13.37 4.17 -7.63
C GLY A 147 -12.46 5.33 -7.22
N ASP A 148 -13.06 6.48 -6.96
CA ASP A 148 -12.39 7.72 -6.57
C ASP A 148 -12.22 7.88 -5.05
N LYS A 149 -12.72 6.94 -4.24
CA LYS A 149 -12.64 7.01 -2.79
C LYS A 149 -11.39 6.31 -2.25
N LEU A 150 -10.62 7.04 -1.46
CA LEU A 150 -9.48 6.53 -0.70
C LEU A 150 -9.77 6.64 0.79
N THR A 151 -9.62 5.53 1.51
CA THR A 151 -9.62 5.52 2.97
C THR A 151 -8.38 4.79 3.49
N SER A 152 -7.72 5.36 4.50
CA SER A 152 -6.58 4.77 5.18
C SER A 152 -6.88 4.55 6.66
N TRP A 153 -6.32 3.48 7.21
CA TRP A 153 -6.38 3.17 8.64
C TRP A 153 -5.00 2.79 9.16
N LEU A 154 -4.76 3.12 10.43
CA LEU A 154 -3.59 2.72 11.19
C LEU A 154 -4.05 2.11 12.52
N ASN A 155 -3.68 0.85 12.76
CA ASN A 155 -4.05 0.10 13.97
C ASN A 155 -5.55 0.17 14.29
N GLY A 156 -6.39 0.10 13.25
CA GLY A 156 -7.86 0.19 13.36
C GLY A 156 -8.42 1.61 13.46
N THR A 157 -7.59 2.63 13.61
CA THR A 157 -8.01 4.05 13.60
C THR A 157 -8.06 4.54 12.16
N GLU A 158 -9.22 5.05 11.71
CA GLU A 158 -9.32 5.70 10.40
C GLU A 158 -8.49 6.99 10.41
N MET A 159 -7.51 7.09 9.52
CA MET A 159 -6.60 8.24 9.44
C MET A 159 -7.22 9.32 8.56
N VAL A 160 -7.48 8.99 7.28
CA VAL A 160 -8.19 9.87 6.35
C VAL A 160 -9.21 9.09 5.51
N SER A 161 -10.26 9.78 5.05
CA SER A 161 -11.23 9.27 4.08
C SER A 161 -11.70 10.41 3.18
N PHE A 162 -11.48 10.32 1.87
CA PHE A 162 -11.88 11.36 0.92
C PHE A 162 -12.06 10.80 -0.50
N THR A 163 -12.66 11.61 -1.37
CA THR A 163 -12.83 11.33 -2.81
C THR A 163 -11.95 12.23 -3.65
N ASP A 164 -11.31 11.69 -4.67
CA ASP A 164 -10.48 12.42 -5.61
C ASP A 164 -10.55 11.82 -7.01
N GLU A 165 -11.11 12.58 -7.96
CA GLU A 165 -11.33 12.08 -9.33
C GLU A 165 -10.04 11.68 -10.06
N LYS A 166 -8.89 12.27 -9.69
CA LYS A 166 -7.60 11.95 -10.31
C LYS A 166 -7.11 10.60 -9.79
N ILE A 167 -7.23 10.37 -8.48
CA ILE A 167 -7.01 9.04 -7.88
C ILE A 167 -7.90 8.02 -8.56
N GLY A 168 -9.20 8.32 -8.74
CA GLY A 168 -10.19 7.41 -9.33
C GLY A 168 -9.91 6.92 -10.74
N LYS A 169 -9.10 7.66 -11.50
CA LYS A 169 -8.66 7.30 -12.86
C LYS A 169 -7.34 6.53 -12.89
N GLY A 170 -6.66 6.43 -11.74
CA GLY A 170 -5.37 5.77 -11.63
C GLY A 170 -5.47 4.25 -11.63
N GLU A 171 -4.42 3.64 -12.17
CA GLU A 171 -4.13 2.21 -12.12
C GLU A 171 -2.59 2.09 -12.18
N GLY A 172 -2.01 1.20 -11.39
CA GLY A 172 -0.56 1.06 -11.35
C GLY A 172 -0.06 0.24 -10.17
N SER A 173 1.25 0.17 -10.02
CA SER A 173 1.89 -0.60 -8.97
C SER A 173 1.55 -0.08 -7.57
N ILE A 174 1.60 -1.00 -6.61
CA ILE A 174 1.84 -0.66 -5.21
C ILE A 174 3.35 -0.57 -5.03
N ALA A 175 3.85 0.48 -4.38
CA ALA A 175 5.28 0.59 -4.11
C ALA A 175 5.57 0.99 -2.67
N LEU A 176 6.55 0.35 -2.06
CA LEU A 176 7.11 0.74 -0.77
C LEU A 176 8.23 1.74 -1.03
N GLN A 177 8.27 2.83 -0.25
CA GLN A 177 9.29 3.86 -0.36
C GLN A 177 10.36 3.68 0.73
N ILE A 178 11.57 4.10 0.40
CA ILE A 178 12.54 4.62 1.37
C ILE A 178 12.92 6.05 0.96
N HIS A 179 12.78 6.98 1.89
CA HIS A 179 13.03 8.40 1.64
C HIS A 179 14.54 8.71 1.57
N ASP A 180 14.91 9.85 0.98
CA ASP A 180 16.29 10.34 1.05
C ASP A 180 16.67 10.79 2.49
N GLY A 181 17.97 11.05 2.70
CA GLY A 181 18.52 11.62 3.94
C GLY A 181 19.23 10.60 4.84
N GLY A 182 18.98 9.31 4.63
CA GLY A 182 19.70 8.23 5.29
C GLY A 182 19.24 7.92 6.73
N GLY A 183 19.75 6.81 7.28
CA GLY A 183 19.44 6.35 8.63
C GLY A 183 18.05 5.74 8.77
N ILE A 184 17.43 5.36 7.66
CA ILE A 184 16.10 4.76 7.59
C ILE A 184 16.24 3.24 7.62
N LYS A 185 15.41 2.60 8.43
CA LYS A 185 15.24 1.16 8.42
C LYS A 185 13.80 0.79 8.79
N VAL A 186 13.09 0.15 7.87
CA VAL A 186 11.70 -0.27 8.06
C VAL A 186 11.55 -1.73 7.65
N ASN A 187 10.92 -2.52 8.51
CA ASN A 187 10.54 -3.90 8.21
C ASN A 187 9.07 -3.95 7.81
N TRP A 188 8.74 -4.85 6.89
CA TRP A 188 7.42 -5.07 6.35
C TRP A 188 7.07 -6.55 6.37
N ARG A 189 5.80 -6.87 6.61
CA ARG A 189 5.25 -8.22 6.51
C ARG A 189 3.75 -8.19 6.28
N ASN A 190 3.17 -9.37 6.06
CA ASN A 190 1.72 -9.55 5.93
C ASN A 190 1.09 -8.62 4.88
N ILE A 191 1.78 -8.39 3.76
CA ILE A 191 1.32 -7.53 2.67
C ILE A 191 0.30 -8.30 1.85
N GLN A 192 -0.98 -7.99 2.02
CA GLN A 192 -2.10 -8.73 1.48
C GLN A 192 -3.05 -7.79 0.76
N ILE A 193 -3.47 -8.18 -0.44
CA ILE A 193 -4.38 -7.42 -1.28
C ILE A 193 -5.64 -8.23 -1.58
N THR A 194 -6.77 -7.52 -1.64
CA THR A 194 -8.03 -8.03 -2.18
C THR A 194 -8.49 -7.04 -3.24
N GLU A 195 -8.46 -7.43 -4.51
CA GLU A 195 -9.01 -6.60 -5.60
C GLU A 195 -10.53 -6.51 -5.48
N LEU A 196 -11.08 -5.36 -5.82
CA LEU A 196 -12.52 -5.07 -5.78
C LEU A 196 -13.07 -5.01 -7.21
N ASP A 197 -14.31 -5.46 -7.39
CA ASP A 197 -15.02 -5.48 -8.68
C ASP A 197 -15.52 -4.10 -9.13
#